data_AF-A0A8B6DDL3-F1
#
_entry.id   AF-A0A8B6DDL3-F1
#
_cell.length_a   1.000
_cell.length_b   1.000
_cell.length_c   1.000
_cell.angle_alpha   90.00
_cell.angle_beta   90.00
_cell.angle_gamma   90.00
#
_symmetry.space_group_name_H-M   'P 1'
#
loop_
_entity.id
_entity.type
_entity.pdbx_description
1 polymer ?
#
loop_
_entity_poly.entity_id
_entity_poly.type
_entity_poly.pdbx_seq_one_letter_code
_entity_poly.pdbx_strand_id
1 'polypeptide(L)'
;MYGTGNNLLLSVNADIESKIALAGVRALGLVDVHINRPLWKLLDCNDVSITDMSQYYQKLHDDSISNLVQDSSPMFDENYQMFENYPPEKDLFGFFALHAVEENNEELDVLTTQALELILASILSVIKRQLVDHLTGGKHSDPNEDLMLISQSVPKTNQSNESNFGQLDRIKRFKPNATTAHIEGMVLYVNNKTSDWLDTQCNEADIMQKDANECWTELVRCLQQKVPGVKKEPMEIGASSSQGLVDQYLSGEFDVSMKCEEAEEEVATHSTEKFYQLSCFIEKEVKYMHTGLRSRLEEHITKNSPTLGRDAVYKKSSKLKRIPAYLAIQFVRFYYKEKEAINAKILKDVKFPISLDVYDLCSEKLKEQLAPMRDRFKEQEDKKAEELQKAKVSGKTDEKKEIKLKQEPYSFPDDVGSNNSGYYELQAVLTHKGRSSSSGHYVAWVRRKGDDWYMYDDDNVSPVTAEDVLRLSGGGDWHSAYVLLYGPRIYEAEEEEEKMET
;
A
#
# COMPACT_ATOMS: atom_id res chain seq x y z
N MET A 1 15.24 51.84 19.38
CA MET A 1 16.57 51.33 18.97
C MET A 1 16.59 49.83 19.23
N TYR A 2 16.22 49.01 18.24
CA TYR A 2 16.39 47.56 18.31
C TYR A 2 16.77 47.09 16.91
N GLY A 3 18.07 46.86 16.72
CA GLY A 3 18.65 46.32 15.50
C GLY A 3 19.73 45.33 15.89
N THR A 4 19.33 44.18 16.43
CA THR A 4 20.22 43.02 16.51
C THR A 4 20.27 42.40 15.12
N GLY A 5 21.20 42.87 14.29
CA GLY A 5 21.52 42.25 13.01
C GLY A 5 21.97 40.80 13.24
N ASN A 6 21.71 39.93 12.27
CA ASN A 6 22.19 38.55 12.29
C ASN A 6 23.72 38.56 12.46
N ASN A 7 24.22 38.10 13.61
CA ASN A 7 25.65 38.12 13.94
C ASN A 7 26.52 37.39 12.91
N LEU A 8 25.97 36.36 12.24
CA LEU A 8 26.66 35.69 11.14
C LEU A 8 26.83 36.62 9.94
N LEU A 9 25.79 37.38 9.60
CA LEU A 9 25.82 38.31 8.46
C LEU A 9 26.74 39.50 8.74
N LEU A 10 26.80 39.96 10.00
CA LEU A 10 27.77 40.96 10.43
C LEU A 10 29.22 40.45 10.37
N SER A 11 29.46 39.19 10.76
CA SER A 11 30.78 38.55 10.64
C SER A 11 31.20 38.40 9.18
N VAL A 12 30.31 37.90 8.32
CA VAL A 12 30.58 37.73 6.89
C VAL A 12 30.88 39.08 6.23
N ASN A 13 30.14 40.15 6.58
CA ASN A 13 30.44 41.49 6.07
C ASN A 13 31.81 41.99 6.53
N ALA A 14 32.20 41.73 7.79
CA ALA A 14 33.54 42.07 8.28
C ALA A 14 34.64 41.25 7.58
N ASP A 15 34.38 39.98 7.28
CA ASP A 15 35.31 39.11 6.54
C ASP A 15 35.45 39.54 5.07
N ILE A 16 34.37 40.03 4.45
CA ILE A 16 34.40 40.61 3.08
C ILE A 16 35.25 41.88 3.04
N GLU A 17 35.29 42.67 4.11
CA GLU A 17 36.16 43.85 4.18
C GLU A 17 37.66 43.49 4.31
N SER A 18 37.98 42.25 4.71
CA SER A 18 39.35 41.75 4.83
C SER A 18 39.88 41.21 3.51
N LYS A 19 40.77 41.98 2.86
CA LYS A 19 41.44 41.55 1.60
C LYS A 19 42.20 40.22 1.75
N ILE A 20 42.77 39.95 2.91
CA ILE A 20 43.48 38.69 3.19
C ILE A 20 42.51 37.51 3.21
N ALA A 21 41.33 37.68 3.84
CA ALA A 21 40.30 36.64 3.87
C ALA A 21 39.72 36.39 2.48
N LEU A 22 39.42 37.47 1.74
CA LEU A 22 38.99 37.37 0.34
C LEU A 22 40.02 36.66 -0.55
N ALA A 23 41.30 37.00 -0.44
CA ALA A 23 42.37 36.37 -1.18
C ALA A 23 42.49 34.87 -0.85
N GLY A 24 42.37 34.50 0.42
CA GLY A 24 42.39 33.10 0.85
C GLY A 24 41.21 32.30 0.30
N VAL A 25 39.99 32.86 0.33
CA VAL A 25 38.80 32.23 -0.25
C VAL A 25 38.92 32.11 -1.76
N ARG A 26 39.43 33.15 -2.44
CA ARG A 26 39.67 33.12 -3.89
C ARG A 26 40.70 32.06 -4.27
N ALA A 27 41.81 31.95 -3.54
CA ALA A 27 42.83 30.94 -3.75
C ALA A 27 42.26 29.52 -3.56
N LEU A 28 41.45 29.28 -2.52
CA LEU A 28 40.76 27.99 -2.32
C LEU A 28 39.78 27.69 -3.47
N GLY A 29 39.06 28.69 -3.96
CA GLY A 29 38.16 28.56 -5.11
C GLY A 29 38.91 28.21 -6.40
N LEU A 30 40.05 28.84 -6.66
CA LEU A 30 40.90 28.53 -7.82
C LEU A 30 41.46 27.11 -7.75
N VAL A 31 41.89 26.65 -6.57
CA VAL A 31 42.29 25.25 -6.34
C VAL A 31 41.11 24.29 -6.59
N ASP A 32 39.92 24.64 -6.11
CA ASP A 32 38.73 23.81 -6.33
C ASP A 32 38.41 23.65 -7.82
N VAL A 33 38.36 24.77 -8.54
CA VAL A 33 38.00 24.83 -9.97
C VAL A 33 39.02 24.12 -10.85
N HIS A 34 40.31 24.39 -10.66
CA HIS A 34 41.36 23.92 -11.58
C HIS A 34 41.98 22.58 -11.19
N ILE A 35 41.84 22.16 -9.93
CA ILE A 35 42.48 20.94 -9.41
C ILE A 35 41.42 19.96 -8.89
N ASN A 36 40.65 20.32 -7.87
CA ASN A 36 39.79 19.35 -7.18
C ASN A 36 38.63 18.84 -8.06
N ARG A 37 37.87 19.74 -8.69
CA ARG A 37 36.72 19.33 -9.53
C ARG A 37 37.16 18.49 -10.73
N PRO A 38 38.20 18.87 -11.51
CA PRO A 38 38.75 18.00 -12.54
C PRO A 38 39.21 16.64 -12.02
N LEU A 39 39.88 16.60 -10.87
CA LEU A 39 40.33 15.36 -10.24
C LEU A 39 39.15 14.46 -9.84
N TRP A 40 38.06 15.03 -9.31
CA TRP A 40 36.82 14.29 -9.03
C TRP A 40 36.16 13.76 -10.31
N LYS A 41 36.10 14.55 -11.39
CA LYS A 41 35.59 14.09 -12.69
C LYS A 41 36.41 12.92 -13.25
N LEU A 42 37.74 12.95 -13.08
CA LEU A 42 38.63 11.86 -13.43
C LEU A 42 38.35 10.60 -12.59
N LEU A 43 38.13 10.76 -11.28
CA LEU A 43 37.78 9.67 -10.37
C LEU A 43 36.40 9.06 -10.67
N ASP A 44 35.44 9.84 -11.15
CA ASP A 44 34.08 9.37 -11.49
C ASP A 44 33.97 8.78 -12.90
N CYS A 45 34.96 8.99 -13.77
CA CYS A 45 34.94 8.51 -15.15
C CYS A 45 35.15 6.99 -15.24
N ASN A 46 34.30 6.26 -15.96
CA ASN A 46 34.43 4.79 -16.07
C ASN A 46 35.61 4.33 -16.95
N ASP A 47 36.16 5.22 -17.78
CA ASP A 47 37.22 4.87 -18.74
C ASP A 47 38.63 4.88 -18.12
N VAL A 48 38.75 5.29 -16.85
CA VAL A 48 40.04 5.39 -16.12
C VAL A 48 40.03 4.40 -14.98
N SER A 49 40.95 3.44 -14.98
CA SER A 49 41.10 2.47 -13.90
C SER A 49 41.89 3.05 -12.72
N ILE A 50 41.86 2.38 -11.56
CA ILE A 50 42.67 2.79 -10.40
C ILE A 50 44.18 2.72 -10.67
N THR A 51 44.62 1.85 -11.57
CA THR A 51 46.03 1.76 -12.00
C THR A 51 46.44 2.90 -12.92
N ASP A 52 45.53 3.42 -13.73
CA ASP A 52 45.81 4.57 -14.60
C ASP A 52 45.98 5.87 -13.79
N MET A 53 45.36 5.95 -12.61
CA MET A 53 45.48 7.10 -11.70
C MET A 53 46.93 7.42 -11.32
N SER A 54 47.82 6.43 -11.28
CA SER A 54 49.25 6.65 -11.00
C SER A 54 49.89 7.64 -11.97
N GLN A 55 49.53 7.60 -13.25
CA GLN A 55 50.05 8.54 -14.25
C GLN A 55 49.57 9.97 -14.00
N TYR A 56 48.30 10.11 -13.60
CA TYR A 56 47.71 11.41 -13.27
C TYR A 56 48.27 11.98 -11.97
N TYR A 57 48.49 11.14 -10.94
CA TYR A 57 49.15 11.57 -9.70
C TYR A 57 50.61 11.94 -9.92
N GLN A 58 51.32 11.24 -10.80
CA GLN A 58 52.68 11.60 -11.19
C GLN A 58 52.71 12.96 -11.92
N LYS A 59 51.80 13.18 -12.89
CA LYS A 59 51.66 14.48 -13.59
C LYS A 59 51.31 15.62 -12.63
N LEU A 60 50.48 15.34 -11.63
CA LEU A 60 50.11 16.27 -10.56
C LEU A 60 51.33 16.67 -9.72
N HIS A 61 52.20 15.70 -9.40
CA HIS A 61 53.42 15.89 -8.60
C HIS A 61 54.56 16.56 -9.37
N ASP A 62 54.95 16.02 -10.53
CA ASP A 62 56.19 16.41 -11.25
C ASP A 62 56.04 17.71 -12.03
N ASP A 63 54.97 17.83 -12.84
CA ASP A 63 54.90 18.86 -13.88
C ASP A 63 53.90 19.99 -13.58
N SER A 64 52.95 19.77 -12.68
CA SER A 64 51.85 20.72 -12.47
C SER A 64 51.97 21.46 -11.13
N ILE A 65 51.83 20.78 -9.99
CA ILE A 65 51.85 21.47 -8.68
C ILE A 65 53.24 21.96 -8.32
N SER A 66 54.31 21.21 -8.61
CA SER A 66 55.68 21.66 -8.32
C SER A 66 56.04 22.97 -9.06
N ASN A 67 55.51 23.16 -10.28
CA ASN A 67 55.67 24.39 -11.05
C ASN A 67 54.75 25.51 -10.52
N LEU A 68 53.50 25.20 -10.19
CA LEU A 68 52.57 26.19 -9.64
C LEU A 68 52.94 26.71 -8.24
N VAL A 69 53.71 25.93 -7.46
CA VAL A 69 54.29 26.41 -6.19
C VAL A 69 55.35 27.50 -6.42
N GLN A 70 56.01 27.50 -7.58
CA GLN A 70 56.99 28.52 -7.95
C GLN A 70 56.34 29.75 -8.59
N ASP A 71 55.32 29.52 -9.42
CA ASP A 71 54.53 30.57 -10.06
C ASP A 71 53.08 30.10 -10.27
N SER A 72 52.17 30.63 -9.46
CA SER A 72 50.75 30.29 -9.55
C SER A 72 49.94 31.22 -10.47
N SER A 73 50.59 32.19 -11.11
CA SER A 73 49.96 33.14 -12.05
C SER A 73 49.16 32.47 -13.18
N PRO A 74 49.54 31.29 -13.71
CA PRO A 74 48.74 30.62 -14.73
C PRO A 74 47.31 30.29 -14.30
N MET A 75 47.05 30.08 -13.00
CA MET A 75 45.70 29.73 -12.51
C MET A 75 44.68 30.88 -12.61
N PHE A 76 45.14 32.11 -12.87
CA PHE A 76 44.24 33.24 -13.12
C PHE A 76 43.72 33.28 -14.56
N ASP A 77 44.34 32.54 -15.50
CA ASP A 77 43.86 32.40 -16.87
C ASP A 77 42.65 31.46 -16.91
N GLU A 78 41.55 31.91 -17.52
CA GLU A 78 40.34 31.12 -17.73
C GLU A 78 40.55 29.90 -18.66
N ASN A 79 41.67 29.86 -19.38
CA ASN A 79 42.04 28.75 -20.27
C ASN A 79 43.03 27.79 -19.63
N TYR A 80 43.49 28.07 -18.41
CA TYR A 80 44.35 27.13 -17.69
C TYR A 80 43.59 25.82 -17.42
N GLN A 81 44.24 24.71 -17.74
CA GLN A 81 43.70 23.38 -17.50
C GLN A 81 44.82 22.44 -17.06
N MET A 82 44.64 21.82 -15.90
CA MET A 82 45.61 20.85 -15.36
C MET A 82 45.48 19.47 -16.03
N PHE A 83 44.24 19.08 -16.38
CA PHE A 83 43.93 17.81 -17.00
C PHE A 83 43.27 18.05 -18.36
N GLU A 84 44.01 17.84 -19.46
CA GLU A 84 43.57 18.16 -20.84
C GLU A 84 42.21 17.57 -21.22
N ASN A 85 41.91 16.36 -20.75
CA ASN A 85 40.64 15.67 -21.05
C ASN A 85 39.50 16.03 -20.07
N TYR A 86 39.79 16.81 -19.02
CA TYR A 86 38.86 17.14 -17.95
C TYR A 86 38.97 18.63 -17.58
N PRO A 87 38.48 19.54 -18.46
CA PRO A 87 38.60 20.97 -18.23
C PRO A 87 37.74 21.44 -17.04
N PRO A 88 38.09 22.61 -16.44
CA PRO A 88 37.28 23.22 -15.39
C PRO A 88 35.87 23.55 -15.89
N GLU A 89 34.89 23.44 -15.00
CA GLU A 89 33.50 23.78 -15.31
C GLU A 89 33.28 25.28 -15.22
N LYS A 90 32.79 25.90 -16.30
CA LYS A 90 32.61 27.35 -16.40
C LYS A 90 31.23 27.78 -15.90
N ASP A 91 31.00 27.67 -14.60
CA ASP A 91 29.75 28.08 -13.96
C ASP A 91 29.71 29.59 -13.65
N LEU A 92 28.50 30.18 -13.72
CA LEU A 92 28.31 31.63 -13.60
C LEU A 92 28.70 32.19 -12.22
N PHE A 93 28.47 31.41 -11.15
CA PHE A 93 28.63 31.87 -9.77
C PHE A 93 29.99 31.52 -9.16
N GLY A 94 30.64 30.44 -9.60
CA GLY A 94 31.97 30.04 -9.17
C GLY A 94 33.07 30.53 -10.10
N PHE A 95 33.16 29.94 -11.30
CA PHE A 95 34.25 30.17 -12.25
C PHE A 95 34.41 31.65 -12.64
N PHE A 96 33.38 32.27 -13.20
CA PHE A 96 33.49 33.65 -13.69
C PHE A 96 33.69 34.66 -12.56
N ALA A 97 33.18 34.40 -11.36
CA ALA A 97 33.40 35.26 -10.19
C ALA A 97 34.87 35.23 -9.72
N LEU A 98 35.54 34.07 -9.80
CA LEU A 98 36.94 33.93 -9.44
C LEU A 98 37.90 34.57 -10.46
N HIS A 99 37.48 34.61 -11.73
CA HIS A 99 38.24 35.16 -12.86
C HIS A 99 37.83 36.61 -13.23
N ALA A 100 36.82 37.19 -12.58
CA ALA A 100 36.40 38.55 -12.82
C ALA A 100 37.54 39.55 -12.52
N VAL A 101 37.98 40.27 -13.55
CA VAL A 101 38.95 41.36 -13.43
C VAL A 101 38.19 42.65 -13.14
N GLU A 102 38.09 43.04 -11.87
CA GLU A 102 37.67 44.40 -11.49
C GLU A 102 38.87 45.35 -11.56
N GLU A 103 38.67 46.57 -12.07
CA GLU A 103 39.71 47.58 -12.42
C GLU A 103 40.59 48.09 -11.24
N ASN A 104 40.59 47.44 -10.05
CA ASN A 104 41.36 47.87 -8.87
C ASN A 104 41.93 46.72 -8.01
N ASN A 105 42.17 45.54 -8.58
CA ASN A 105 42.44 44.32 -7.79
C ASN A 105 43.91 43.86 -7.68
N GLU A 106 44.90 44.66 -8.12
CA GLU A 106 46.32 44.25 -8.13
C GLU A 106 46.83 43.78 -6.75
N GLU A 107 46.41 44.45 -5.67
CA GLU A 107 46.78 44.07 -4.30
C GLU A 107 46.16 42.71 -3.90
N LEU A 108 44.91 42.45 -4.28
CA LEU A 108 44.25 41.18 -4.00
C LEU A 108 44.86 40.04 -4.81
N ASP A 109 45.24 40.30 -6.07
CA ASP A 109 45.89 39.30 -6.92
C ASP A 109 47.23 38.88 -6.32
N VAL A 110 48.06 39.83 -5.86
CA VAL A 110 49.31 39.54 -5.16
C VAL A 110 49.06 38.72 -3.90
N LEU A 111 48.09 39.10 -3.08
CA LEU A 111 47.73 38.35 -1.87
C LEU A 111 47.19 36.95 -2.20
N THR A 112 46.43 36.81 -3.29
CA THR A 112 45.86 35.54 -3.75
C THR A 112 46.96 34.61 -4.25
N THR A 113 47.93 35.13 -5.02
CA THR A 113 49.13 34.40 -5.46
C THR A 113 49.92 33.87 -4.27
N GLN A 114 50.20 34.72 -3.28
CA GLN A 114 50.90 34.29 -2.05
C GLN A 114 50.13 33.20 -1.29
N ALA A 115 48.81 33.34 -1.16
CA ALA A 115 47.98 32.33 -0.52
C ALA A 115 47.98 31.01 -1.31
N LEU A 116 47.91 31.09 -2.63
CA LEU A 116 47.87 29.96 -3.55
C LEU A 116 49.18 29.17 -3.50
N GLU A 117 50.34 29.84 -3.55
CA GLU A 117 51.66 29.22 -3.40
C GLU A 117 51.80 28.46 -2.06
N LEU A 118 51.33 29.06 -0.95
CA LEU A 118 51.34 28.42 0.37
C LEU A 118 50.42 27.19 0.45
N ILE A 119 49.21 27.30 -0.11
CA ILE A 119 48.25 26.20 -0.17
C ILE A 119 48.80 25.07 -1.04
N LEU A 120 49.32 25.38 -2.22
CA LEU A 120 49.88 24.41 -3.15
C LEU A 120 51.13 23.73 -2.58
N ALA A 121 51.99 24.45 -1.86
CA ALA A 121 53.14 23.85 -1.17
C ALA A 121 52.69 22.83 -0.12
N SER A 122 51.61 23.15 0.61
CA SER A 122 50.99 22.24 1.57
C SER A 122 50.37 21.02 0.87
N ILE A 123 49.66 21.21 -0.23
CA ILE A 123 49.09 20.14 -1.05
C ILE A 123 50.19 19.23 -1.59
N LEU A 124 51.30 19.79 -2.11
CA LEU A 124 52.43 19.02 -2.61
C LEU A 124 53.06 18.13 -1.52
N SER A 125 53.16 18.65 -0.29
CA SER A 125 53.61 17.86 0.87
C SER A 125 52.66 16.71 1.18
N VAL A 126 51.34 16.95 1.10
CA VAL A 126 50.32 15.89 1.29
C VAL A 126 50.41 14.84 0.19
N ILE A 127 50.53 15.23 -1.08
CA ILE A 127 50.68 14.32 -2.24
C ILE A 127 51.89 13.43 -2.05
N LYS A 128 53.07 14.01 -1.75
CA LYS A 128 54.31 13.25 -1.52
C LYS A 128 54.18 12.20 -0.41
N ARG A 129 53.40 12.52 0.63
CA ARG A 129 53.21 11.63 1.79
C ARG A 129 52.14 10.57 1.56
N GLN A 130 51.00 10.94 0.99
CA GLN A 130 49.82 10.08 0.88
C GLN A 130 49.80 9.25 -0.41
N LEU A 131 50.42 9.73 -1.48
CA LEU A 131 50.45 9.07 -2.78
C LEU A 131 51.80 8.40 -3.07
N VAL A 132 52.62 8.16 -2.04
CA VAL A 132 53.97 7.58 -2.19
C VAL A 132 53.99 6.27 -2.99
N ASP A 133 52.95 5.45 -2.85
CA ASP A 133 52.85 4.19 -3.58
C ASP A 133 52.54 4.38 -5.07
N HIS A 134 51.95 5.51 -5.46
CA HIS A 134 51.61 5.82 -6.86
C HIS A 134 52.69 6.64 -7.56
N LEU A 135 53.51 7.36 -6.80
CA LEU A 135 54.59 8.19 -7.34
C LEU A 135 55.79 7.34 -7.78
N THR A 136 56.69 7.91 -8.60
CA THR A 136 57.89 7.24 -9.11
C THR A 136 58.64 6.45 -8.04
N GLY A 137 58.78 5.14 -8.25
CA GLY A 137 59.44 4.21 -7.31
C GLY A 137 58.51 3.59 -6.26
N GLY A 138 57.22 3.97 -6.26
CA GLY A 138 56.17 3.37 -5.47
C GLY A 138 55.65 2.04 -6.04
N LYS A 139 54.90 1.29 -5.23
CA LYS A 139 54.40 -0.05 -5.59
C LYS A 139 53.47 -0.08 -6.81
N HIS A 140 52.76 1.01 -7.05
CA HIS A 140 51.72 1.16 -8.07
C HIS A 140 52.13 2.12 -9.19
N SER A 141 53.37 2.60 -9.22
CA SER A 141 53.84 3.55 -10.24
C SER A 141 53.97 2.91 -11.62
N ASP A 142 54.29 1.61 -11.67
CA ASP A 142 54.40 0.83 -12.91
C ASP A 142 53.75 -0.56 -12.71
N PRO A 143 52.42 -0.65 -12.83
CA PRO A 143 51.70 -1.89 -12.59
C PRO A 143 51.96 -2.92 -13.70
N ASN A 144 52.26 -4.17 -13.32
CA ASN A 144 52.34 -5.27 -14.28
C ASN A 144 50.97 -5.56 -14.93
N GLU A 145 50.95 -6.15 -16.13
CA GLU A 145 49.73 -6.49 -16.88
C GLU A 145 48.73 -7.32 -16.04
N ASP A 146 49.23 -8.27 -15.25
CA ASP A 146 48.40 -9.07 -14.34
C ASP A 146 47.68 -8.20 -13.30
N LEU A 147 48.37 -7.19 -12.75
CA LEU A 147 47.81 -6.28 -11.75
C LEU A 147 46.73 -5.40 -12.38
N MET A 148 46.97 -4.90 -13.59
CA MET A 148 46.00 -4.10 -14.34
C MET A 148 44.71 -4.88 -14.61
N LEU A 149 44.84 -6.16 -15.00
CA LEU A 149 43.69 -7.03 -15.26
C LEU A 149 42.85 -7.28 -13.99
N ILE A 150 43.48 -7.58 -12.86
CA ILE A 150 42.74 -7.84 -11.61
C ILE A 150 42.15 -6.57 -10.99
N SER A 151 42.74 -5.40 -11.24
CA SER A 151 42.28 -4.13 -10.66
C SER A 151 41.28 -3.37 -11.53
N GLN A 152 40.93 -3.88 -12.71
CA GLN A 152 40.06 -3.18 -13.66
C GLN A 152 38.68 -2.85 -13.08
N SER A 153 38.14 -3.71 -12.22
CA SER A 153 36.82 -3.54 -11.57
C SER A 153 36.89 -2.90 -10.18
N VAL A 154 38.09 -2.57 -9.69
CA VAL A 154 38.27 -2.00 -8.35
C VAL A 154 37.80 -0.54 -8.37
N PRO A 155 36.87 -0.14 -7.50
CA PRO A 155 36.41 1.23 -7.42
C PRO A 155 37.56 2.15 -6.98
N LYS A 156 37.64 3.33 -7.60
CA LYS A 156 38.69 4.32 -7.31
C LYS A 156 38.48 5.07 -6.00
N THR A 157 37.25 5.09 -5.50
CA THR A 157 36.87 5.76 -4.27
C THR A 157 36.12 4.80 -3.35
N ASN A 158 36.10 5.11 -2.06
CA ASN A 158 35.35 4.36 -1.06
C ASN A 158 33.93 4.92 -0.83
N GLN A 159 33.49 5.90 -1.61
CA GLN A 159 32.21 6.61 -1.41
C GLN A 159 31.00 5.67 -1.44
N SER A 160 30.99 4.69 -2.34
CA SER A 160 29.93 3.68 -2.42
C SER A 160 29.85 2.86 -1.13
N ASN A 161 31.00 2.45 -0.60
CA ASN A 161 31.08 1.70 0.65
C ASN A 161 30.60 2.55 1.83
N GLU A 162 31.05 3.80 1.93
CA GLU A 162 30.62 4.73 2.98
C GLU A 162 29.11 4.97 2.95
N SER A 163 28.54 5.19 1.77
CA SER A 163 27.10 5.33 1.57
C SER A 163 26.34 4.09 2.05
N ASN A 164 26.83 2.89 1.71
CA ASN A 164 26.24 1.62 2.13
C ASN A 164 26.24 1.46 3.66
N PHE A 165 27.35 1.79 4.31
CA PHE A 165 27.44 1.77 5.78
C PHE A 165 26.52 2.80 6.43
N GLY A 166 26.39 3.99 5.85
CA GLY A 166 25.45 5.02 6.31
C GLY A 166 23.99 4.57 6.20
N GLN A 167 23.62 3.94 5.09
CA GLN A 167 22.28 3.38 4.90
C GLN A 167 22.00 2.23 5.88
N LEU A 168 22.96 1.32 6.04
CA LEU A 168 22.88 0.21 6.99
C LEU A 168 22.64 0.70 8.42
N ASP A 169 23.43 1.67 8.89
CA ASP A 169 23.28 2.25 10.23
C ASP A 169 21.90 2.90 10.40
N ARG A 170 21.46 3.69 9.41
CA ARG A 170 20.12 4.29 9.42
C ARG A 170 19.03 3.22 9.52
N ILE A 171 19.05 2.19 8.66
CA ILE A 171 18.01 1.14 8.63
C ILE A 171 18.00 0.37 9.94
N LYS A 172 19.16 0.04 10.51
CA LYS A 172 19.25 -0.63 11.82
C LYS A 172 18.64 0.20 12.95
N ARG A 173 18.81 1.52 12.94
CA ARG A 173 18.20 2.41 13.95
C ARG A 173 16.68 2.48 13.82
N PHE A 174 16.16 2.54 12.59
CA PHE A 174 14.71 2.58 12.34
C PHE A 174 14.02 1.22 12.53
N LYS A 175 14.71 0.11 12.21
CA LYS A 175 14.16 -1.25 12.22
C LYS A 175 15.12 -2.21 12.95
N PRO A 176 15.24 -2.11 14.30
CA PRO A 176 16.21 -2.88 15.07
C PRO A 176 15.98 -4.41 15.03
N ASN A 177 14.75 -4.84 14.76
CA ASN A 177 14.37 -6.27 14.68
C ASN A 177 14.46 -6.86 13.26
N ALA A 178 14.87 -6.08 12.26
CA ALA A 178 15.01 -6.58 10.90
C ALA A 178 16.20 -7.54 10.78
N THR A 179 16.04 -8.62 10.02
CA THR A 179 17.12 -9.57 9.76
C THR A 179 18.19 -8.96 8.85
N THR A 180 19.44 -9.41 8.98
CA THR A 180 20.54 -8.91 8.13
C THR A 180 20.24 -9.08 6.64
N ALA A 181 19.64 -10.20 6.23
CA ALA A 181 19.26 -10.44 4.83
C ALA A 181 18.21 -9.44 4.32
N HIS A 182 17.25 -9.04 5.16
CA HIS A 182 16.28 -8.02 4.79
C HIS A 182 16.94 -6.66 4.59
N ILE A 183 17.87 -6.29 5.49
CA ILE A 183 18.58 -5.01 5.40
C ILE A 183 19.49 -4.97 4.17
N GLU A 184 20.22 -6.06 3.91
CA GLU A 184 21.03 -6.22 2.71
C GLU A 184 20.19 -6.08 1.43
N GLY A 185 19.03 -6.74 1.38
CA GLY A 185 18.09 -6.61 0.27
C GLY A 185 17.62 -5.16 0.05
N MET A 186 17.36 -4.41 1.11
CA MET A 186 17.00 -2.99 1.00
C MET A 186 18.15 -2.13 0.47
N VAL A 187 19.38 -2.33 0.96
CA VAL A 187 20.56 -1.57 0.49
C VAL A 187 20.82 -1.87 -0.99
N LEU A 188 20.73 -3.14 -1.41
CA LEU A 188 20.87 -3.52 -2.81
C LEU A 188 19.76 -2.93 -3.68
N TYR A 189 18.51 -2.93 -3.20
CA TYR A 189 17.38 -2.35 -3.92
C TYR A 189 17.57 -0.86 -4.22
N VAL A 190 18.10 -0.10 -3.25
CA VAL A 190 18.41 1.33 -3.39
C VAL A 190 19.59 1.53 -4.35
N ASN A 191 20.69 0.81 -4.14
CA ASN A 191 21.90 0.97 -4.96
C ASN A 191 21.68 0.61 -6.43
N ASN A 192 20.87 -0.42 -6.69
CA ASN A 192 20.54 -0.84 -8.04
C ASN A 192 19.46 0.04 -8.67
N LYS A 193 18.97 1.09 -7.98
CA LYS A 193 17.86 1.94 -8.41
C LYS A 193 16.67 1.11 -8.88
N THR A 194 16.37 0.03 -8.15
CA THR A 194 15.37 -0.94 -8.59
C THR A 194 13.98 -0.34 -8.64
N SER A 195 13.67 0.64 -7.76
CA SER A 195 12.44 1.44 -7.86
C SER A 195 12.35 2.19 -9.18
N ASP A 196 13.39 2.96 -9.52
CA ASP A 196 13.40 3.79 -10.73
C ASP A 196 13.27 2.91 -11.97
N TRP A 197 13.94 1.74 -11.97
CA TRP A 197 13.79 0.74 -13.02
C TRP A 197 12.36 0.19 -13.08
N LEU A 198 11.76 -0.21 -11.95
CA LEU A 198 10.37 -0.68 -11.91
C LEU A 198 9.37 0.38 -12.37
N ASP A 199 9.61 1.64 -12.02
CA ASP A 199 8.80 2.78 -12.44
C ASP A 199 8.90 2.98 -13.96
N THR A 200 10.07 2.73 -14.57
CA THR A 200 10.21 2.74 -16.03
C THR A 200 9.52 1.56 -16.72
N GLN A 201 9.24 0.47 -15.99
CA GLN A 201 8.52 -0.70 -16.51
C GLN A 201 7.00 -0.61 -16.30
N CYS A 202 6.52 0.25 -15.42
CA CYS A 202 5.08 0.43 -15.17
C CYS A 202 4.46 1.40 -16.18
N ASN A 203 3.62 0.87 -17.07
CA ASN A 203 2.68 1.73 -17.79
C ASN A 203 1.66 2.27 -16.77
N GLU A 204 1.45 3.60 -16.72
CA GLU A 204 0.48 4.27 -15.81
C GLU A 204 -0.94 3.64 -15.82
N ALA A 205 -1.30 2.94 -16.90
CA ALA A 205 -2.57 2.21 -17.01
C ALA A 205 -2.70 1.03 -16.02
N ASP A 206 -1.59 0.45 -15.56
CA ASP A 206 -1.58 -0.77 -14.73
C ASP A 206 -1.70 -0.48 -13.22
N ILE A 207 -1.50 0.77 -12.78
CA ILE A 207 -1.57 1.18 -11.35
C ILE A 207 -2.84 1.99 -11.04
N MET A 208 -3.74 2.18 -12.01
CA MET A 208 -4.98 2.91 -11.75
C MET A 208 -5.84 2.19 -10.72
N GLN A 209 -6.41 2.95 -9.77
CA GLN A 209 -7.40 2.44 -8.82
C GLN A 209 -8.55 1.75 -9.58
N LYS A 210 -8.81 0.50 -9.21
CA LYS A 210 -9.92 -0.31 -9.75
C LYS A 210 -11.02 -0.48 -8.71
N ASP A 211 -12.15 -1.02 -9.16
CA ASP A 211 -13.26 -1.35 -8.28
C ASP A 211 -12.91 -2.56 -7.40
N ALA A 212 -13.02 -2.39 -6.09
CA ALA A 212 -12.72 -3.46 -5.16
C ALA A 212 -13.73 -4.64 -5.26
N ASN A 213 -14.95 -4.41 -5.73
CA ASN A 213 -15.92 -5.47 -5.98
C ASN A 213 -15.59 -6.29 -7.23
N GLU A 214 -15.00 -5.67 -8.25
CA GLU A 214 -14.47 -6.38 -9.43
C GLU A 214 -13.33 -7.31 -8.99
N CYS A 215 -12.40 -6.80 -8.19
CA CYS A 215 -11.35 -7.60 -7.56
C CYS A 215 -11.91 -8.76 -6.73
N TRP A 216 -12.91 -8.50 -5.88
CA TRP A 216 -13.59 -9.54 -5.09
C TRP A 216 -14.20 -10.64 -5.97
N THR A 217 -14.92 -10.24 -7.03
CA THR A 217 -15.60 -11.19 -7.93
C THR A 217 -14.59 -12.08 -8.66
N GLU A 218 -13.49 -11.48 -9.14
CA GLU A 218 -12.41 -12.22 -9.79
C GLU A 218 -11.66 -13.16 -8.83
N LEU A 219 -11.40 -12.71 -7.61
CA LEU A 219 -10.81 -13.56 -6.56
C LEU A 219 -11.71 -14.74 -6.21
N VAL A 220 -13.01 -14.51 -6.02
CA VAL A 220 -13.99 -15.58 -5.74
C VAL A 220 -14.05 -16.58 -6.90
N ARG A 221 -14.01 -16.10 -8.16
CA ARG A 221 -13.95 -16.95 -9.36
C ARG A 221 -12.68 -17.80 -9.41
N CYS A 222 -11.52 -17.22 -9.11
CA CYS A 222 -10.25 -17.96 -9.05
C CYS A 222 -10.27 -19.02 -7.94
N LEU A 223 -10.78 -18.68 -6.76
CA LEU A 223 -10.91 -19.61 -5.63
C LEU A 223 -11.87 -20.75 -5.95
N GLN A 224 -12.98 -20.46 -6.64
CA GLN A 224 -13.93 -21.46 -7.08
C GLN A 224 -13.28 -22.52 -8.00
N GLN A 225 -12.41 -22.09 -8.91
CA GLN A 225 -11.72 -23.00 -9.84
C GLN A 225 -10.62 -23.83 -9.19
N LYS A 226 -9.96 -23.31 -8.14
CA LYS A 226 -8.73 -23.90 -7.59
C LYS A 226 -8.93 -24.63 -6.27
N VAL A 227 -9.91 -24.23 -5.46
CA VAL A 227 -10.08 -24.75 -4.10
C VAL A 227 -11.11 -25.89 -4.08
N PRO A 228 -10.68 -27.15 -3.86
CA PRO A 228 -11.60 -28.27 -3.79
C PRO A 228 -12.52 -28.13 -2.57
N GLY A 229 -13.78 -28.58 -2.71
CA GLY A 229 -14.71 -28.60 -1.59
C GLY A 229 -14.37 -29.66 -0.55
N VAL A 230 -14.94 -29.50 0.64
CA VAL A 230 -14.83 -30.48 1.71
C VAL A 230 -15.71 -31.68 1.36
N LYS A 231 -15.10 -32.87 1.27
CA LYS A 231 -15.82 -34.14 1.07
C LYS A 231 -16.15 -34.73 2.44
N LYS A 232 -17.41 -35.13 2.66
CA LYS A 232 -17.73 -36.14 3.68
C LYS A 232 -17.51 -37.53 3.08
N GLU A 233 -16.80 -38.42 3.78
CA GLU A 233 -16.78 -39.86 3.47
C GLU A 233 -18.12 -40.53 3.84
N PRO A 234 -18.48 -41.68 3.24
CA PRO A 234 -19.65 -41.74 2.37
C PRO A 234 -20.91 -42.28 3.05
N MET A 235 -22.07 -41.71 2.71
CA MET A 235 -23.30 -42.47 2.66
C MET A 235 -24.04 -42.15 1.36
N GLU A 236 -24.18 -43.22 0.56
CA GLU A 236 -25.00 -43.42 -0.63
C GLU A 236 -24.65 -42.75 -1.96
N ILE A 237 -24.59 -43.64 -2.96
CA ILE A 237 -24.32 -43.44 -4.38
C ILE A 237 -25.54 -42.74 -4.98
N GLY A 238 -25.44 -41.46 -5.33
CA GLY A 238 -26.52 -40.81 -6.07
C GLY A 238 -26.57 -39.28 -6.15
N ALA A 239 -25.70 -38.53 -5.46
CA ALA A 239 -25.73 -37.06 -5.55
C ALA A 239 -24.55 -36.50 -6.36
N SER A 240 -24.88 -35.93 -7.51
CA SER A 240 -23.98 -35.33 -8.49
C SER A 240 -23.24 -34.09 -7.97
N SER A 241 -21.98 -33.97 -8.41
CA SER A 241 -21.05 -32.83 -8.36
C SER A 241 -20.26 -32.63 -7.05
N SER A 242 -18.96 -32.91 -7.12
CA SER A 242 -17.97 -32.39 -6.18
C SER A 242 -17.91 -30.86 -6.34
N GLN A 243 -18.73 -30.15 -5.57
CA GLN A 243 -18.77 -28.69 -5.56
C GLN A 243 -17.48 -28.13 -4.93
N GLY A 244 -16.98 -27.00 -5.44
CA GLY A 244 -15.79 -26.32 -4.88
C GLY A 244 -16.08 -25.76 -3.48
N LEU A 245 -15.04 -25.38 -2.73
CA LEU A 245 -15.24 -24.81 -1.38
C LEU A 245 -16.12 -23.54 -1.43
N VAL A 246 -15.90 -22.71 -2.46
CA VAL A 246 -16.68 -21.48 -2.69
C VAL A 246 -18.16 -21.81 -2.93
N ASP A 247 -18.45 -22.84 -3.71
CA ASP A 247 -19.82 -23.27 -3.96
C ASP A 247 -20.50 -23.74 -2.67
N GLN A 248 -19.77 -24.43 -1.80
CA GLN A 248 -20.29 -24.93 -0.53
C GLN A 248 -20.62 -23.78 0.44
N TYR A 249 -19.69 -22.84 0.65
CA TYR A 249 -19.74 -21.88 1.76
C TYR A 249 -20.18 -20.45 1.39
N LEU A 250 -20.10 -20.07 0.11
CA LEU A 250 -20.40 -18.71 -0.38
C LEU A 250 -21.52 -18.66 -1.41
N SER A 251 -21.93 -19.81 -1.98
CA SER A 251 -23.02 -19.82 -2.98
C SER A 251 -24.40 -20.04 -2.36
N GLY A 252 -25.37 -19.23 -2.80
CA GLY A 252 -26.79 -19.42 -2.52
C GLY A 252 -27.57 -19.77 -3.79
N GLU A 253 -28.81 -20.20 -3.60
CA GLU A 253 -29.74 -20.51 -4.69
C GLU A 253 -31.03 -19.71 -4.53
N PHE A 254 -31.51 -19.12 -5.62
CA PHE A 254 -32.84 -18.55 -5.74
C PHE A 254 -33.80 -19.56 -6.36
N ASP A 255 -35.02 -19.61 -5.82
CA ASP A 255 -36.20 -20.15 -6.51
C ASP A 255 -36.92 -18.98 -7.19
N VAL A 256 -36.92 -19.00 -8.52
CA VAL A 256 -37.41 -17.91 -9.36
C VAL A 256 -38.71 -18.35 -10.00
N SER A 257 -39.79 -17.62 -9.73
CA SER A 257 -41.05 -17.73 -10.45
C SER A 257 -41.26 -16.51 -11.35
N MET A 258 -41.68 -16.75 -12.60
CA MET A 258 -41.97 -15.69 -13.56
C MET A 258 -43.42 -15.84 -14.06
N LYS A 259 -44.24 -14.82 -13.78
CA LYS A 259 -45.67 -14.77 -14.12
C LYS A 259 -45.94 -13.55 -15.03
N CYS A 260 -46.76 -13.73 -16.06
CA CYS A 260 -47.25 -12.61 -16.88
C CYS A 260 -48.26 -11.78 -16.08
N GLU A 261 -48.12 -10.45 -16.06
CA GLU A 261 -49.09 -9.58 -15.37
C GLU A 261 -50.35 -9.34 -16.23
N GLU A 262 -50.22 -9.44 -17.56
CA GLU A 262 -51.29 -9.13 -18.51
C GLU A 262 -52.14 -10.35 -18.92
N ALA A 263 -51.62 -11.56 -18.70
CA ALA A 263 -52.31 -12.81 -19.03
C ALA A 263 -52.23 -13.79 -17.85
N GLU A 264 -53.24 -13.78 -16.98
CA GLU A 264 -53.30 -14.67 -15.81
C GLU A 264 -53.44 -16.16 -16.17
N GLU A 265 -53.87 -16.48 -17.39
CA GLU A 265 -53.97 -17.87 -17.87
C GLU A 265 -52.62 -18.50 -18.22
N GLU A 266 -51.54 -17.71 -18.33
CA GLU A 266 -50.20 -18.25 -18.56
C GLU A 266 -49.62 -18.90 -17.30
N VAL A 267 -49.16 -20.15 -17.43
CA VAL A 267 -48.54 -20.89 -16.33
C VAL A 267 -47.22 -20.24 -15.94
N ALA A 268 -47.05 -20.00 -14.64
CA ALA A 268 -45.81 -19.44 -14.10
C ALA A 268 -44.63 -20.39 -14.36
N THR A 269 -43.56 -19.86 -14.95
CA THR A 269 -42.32 -20.62 -15.17
C THR A 269 -41.47 -20.59 -13.90
N HIS A 270 -40.93 -21.74 -13.50
CA HIS A 270 -40.10 -21.89 -12.31
C HIS A 270 -38.68 -22.26 -12.72
N SER A 271 -37.68 -21.61 -12.15
CA SER A 271 -36.26 -21.87 -12.42
C SER A 271 -35.42 -21.68 -11.16
N THR A 272 -34.25 -22.30 -11.10
CA THR A 272 -33.30 -22.12 -10.00
C THR A 272 -32.06 -21.38 -10.50
N GLU A 273 -31.68 -20.30 -9.84
CA GLU A 273 -30.51 -19.47 -10.18
C GLU A 273 -29.50 -19.46 -9.02
N LYS A 274 -28.20 -19.61 -9.31
CA LYS A 274 -27.13 -19.56 -8.31
C LYS A 274 -26.57 -18.15 -8.19
N PHE A 275 -26.18 -17.75 -6.98
CA PHE A 275 -25.52 -16.47 -6.72
C PHE A 275 -24.38 -16.63 -5.70
N TYR A 276 -23.37 -15.75 -5.77
CA TYR A 276 -22.25 -15.68 -4.81
C TYR A 276 -22.24 -14.38 -4.00
N GLN A 277 -23.08 -13.43 -4.40
CA GLN A 277 -23.19 -12.11 -3.79
C GLN A 277 -24.62 -11.60 -4.00
N LEU A 278 -25.21 -10.99 -2.96
CA LEU A 278 -26.48 -10.30 -3.05
C LEU A 278 -26.26 -8.83 -3.37
N SER A 279 -27.01 -8.29 -4.32
CA SER A 279 -26.96 -6.86 -4.65
C SER A 279 -28.07 -6.11 -3.93
N CYS A 280 -27.69 -5.14 -3.09
CA CYS A 280 -28.59 -4.20 -2.44
C CYS A 280 -28.68 -2.92 -3.28
N PHE A 281 -29.83 -2.73 -3.94
CA PHE A 281 -30.11 -1.55 -4.75
C PHE A 281 -30.56 -0.39 -3.87
N ILE A 282 -29.99 0.79 -4.10
CA ILE A 282 -30.22 1.98 -3.25
C ILE A 282 -31.06 2.99 -4.04
N GLU A 283 -32.38 2.78 -4.02
CA GLU A 283 -33.32 3.73 -4.59
C GLU A 283 -33.67 4.86 -3.60
N LYS A 284 -34.46 5.85 -4.06
CA LYS A 284 -34.87 7.01 -3.25
C LYS A 284 -35.65 6.61 -2.00
N GLU A 285 -36.33 5.47 -2.00
CA GLU A 285 -37.16 5.00 -0.89
C GLU A 285 -36.40 4.14 0.13
N VAL A 286 -35.25 3.56 -0.27
CA VAL A 286 -34.49 2.62 0.56
C VAL A 286 -33.70 3.34 1.66
N LYS A 287 -34.12 3.22 2.92
CA LYS A 287 -33.36 3.71 4.10
C LYS A 287 -32.62 2.60 4.85
N TYR A 288 -33.10 1.37 4.71
CA TYR A 288 -32.56 0.18 5.36
C TYR A 288 -32.15 -0.83 4.30
N MET A 289 -31.04 -1.53 4.55
CA MET A 289 -30.52 -2.56 3.66
C MET A 289 -31.57 -3.63 3.32
N HIS A 290 -32.40 -4.05 4.28
CA HIS A 290 -33.43 -5.06 4.07
C HIS A 290 -34.43 -4.68 2.96
N THR A 291 -34.80 -3.40 2.84
CA THR A 291 -35.67 -2.90 1.77
C THR A 291 -34.97 -2.97 0.41
N GLY A 292 -33.67 -2.64 0.36
CA GLY A 292 -32.88 -2.70 -0.87
C GLY A 292 -32.62 -4.12 -1.37
N LEU A 293 -32.48 -5.09 -0.46
CA LEU A 293 -32.44 -6.51 -0.81
C LEU A 293 -33.76 -6.99 -1.39
N ARG A 294 -34.89 -6.61 -0.78
CA ARG A 294 -36.23 -6.98 -1.26
C ARG A 294 -36.53 -6.41 -2.65
N SER A 295 -36.10 -5.18 -2.93
CA SER A 295 -36.27 -4.57 -4.25
C SER A 295 -35.64 -5.39 -5.37
N ARG A 296 -34.52 -6.09 -5.11
CA ARG A 296 -33.87 -6.96 -6.11
C ARG A 296 -34.59 -8.30 -6.31
N LEU A 297 -35.40 -8.74 -5.35
CA LEU A 297 -36.12 -10.01 -5.45
C LEU A 297 -37.34 -9.92 -6.37
N GLU A 298 -37.84 -8.71 -6.65
CA GLU A 298 -38.97 -8.47 -7.54
C GLU A 298 -38.51 -7.62 -8.73
N GLU A 299 -38.52 -8.20 -9.92
CA GLU A 299 -38.11 -7.52 -11.16
C GLU A 299 -39.22 -7.60 -12.20
N HIS A 300 -39.40 -6.53 -12.98
CA HIS A 300 -40.28 -6.53 -14.14
C HIS A 300 -39.43 -6.68 -15.41
N ILE A 301 -39.76 -7.68 -16.23
CA ILE A 301 -39.04 -8.01 -17.45
C ILE A 301 -40.02 -8.01 -18.61
N THR A 302 -39.72 -7.27 -19.68
CA THR A 302 -40.50 -7.31 -20.91
C THR A 302 -40.05 -8.49 -21.76
N LYS A 303 -40.98 -9.40 -22.07
CA LYS A 303 -40.73 -10.54 -22.97
C LYS A 303 -41.88 -10.68 -23.96
N ASN A 304 -41.58 -11.25 -25.11
CA ASN A 304 -42.61 -11.61 -26.08
C ASN A 304 -43.48 -12.73 -25.50
N SER A 305 -44.76 -12.43 -25.26
CA SER A 305 -45.72 -13.41 -24.75
C SER A 305 -46.21 -14.27 -25.91
N PRO A 306 -46.10 -15.61 -25.83
CA PRO A 306 -46.59 -16.51 -26.86
C PRO A 306 -48.12 -16.48 -26.96
N THR A 307 -48.83 -16.13 -25.89
CA THR A 307 -50.31 -16.07 -25.85
C THR A 307 -50.84 -14.76 -26.44
N LEU A 308 -50.20 -13.64 -26.11
CA LEU A 308 -50.63 -12.31 -26.56
C LEU A 308 -50.02 -11.91 -27.91
N GLY A 309 -48.98 -12.62 -28.39
CA GLY A 309 -48.30 -12.35 -29.66
C GLY A 309 -47.59 -10.98 -29.71
N ARG A 310 -47.34 -10.39 -28.54
CA ARG A 310 -46.68 -9.08 -28.36
C ARG A 310 -45.81 -9.09 -27.12
N ASP A 311 -44.99 -8.06 -26.98
CA ASP A 311 -44.21 -7.84 -25.78
C ASP A 311 -45.12 -7.47 -24.60
N ALA A 312 -45.04 -8.26 -23.54
CA ALA A 312 -45.82 -8.12 -22.31
C ALA A 312 -44.89 -8.05 -21.10
N VAL A 313 -45.37 -7.44 -20.02
CA VAL A 313 -44.61 -7.32 -18.77
C VAL A 313 -44.77 -8.59 -17.94
N TYR A 314 -43.65 -9.24 -17.64
CA TYR A 314 -43.57 -10.38 -16.73
C TYR A 314 -42.98 -9.93 -15.40
N LYS A 315 -43.58 -10.36 -14.30
CA LYS A 315 -43.03 -10.20 -12.95
C LYS A 315 -42.21 -11.42 -12.59
N LYS A 316 -40.90 -11.23 -12.41
CA LYS A 316 -39.95 -12.21 -11.87
C LYS A 316 -39.90 -12.03 -10.35
N SER A 317 -40.32 -13.04 -9.60
CA SER A 317 -40.22 -13.10 -8.14
C SER A 317 -39.18 -14.15 -7.75
N SER A 318 -38.15 -13.73 -7.01
CA SER A 318 -37.06 -14.59 -6.57
C SER A 318 -37.13 -14.76 -5.05
N LYS A 319 -37.10 -15.99 -4.55
CA LYS A 319 -37.01 -16.28 -3.10
C LYS A 319 -35.77 -17.11 -2.82
N LEU A 320 -35.16 -16.97 -1.63
CA LEU A 320 -33.97 -17.76 -1.27
C LEU A 320 -34.37 -19.21 -1.01
N LYS A 321 -33.80 -20.13 -1.79
CA LYS A 321 -33.98 -21.58 -1.69
C LYS A 321 -32.88 -22.23 -0.85
N ARG A 322 -31.65 -21.75 -1.00
CA ARG A 322 -30.46 -22.16 -0.23
C ARG A 322 -29.70 -20.91 0.17
N ILE A 323 -29.26 -20.85 1.44
CA ILE A 323 -28.47 -19.74 1.97
C ILE A 323 -27.06 -20.22 2.41
N PRO A 324 -25.99 -19.52 2.02
CA PRO A 324 -24.61 -19.89 2.36
C PRO A 324 -24.25 -19.55 3.80
N ALA A 325 -23.22 -20.18 4.36
CA ALA A 325 -22.67 -19.81 5.67
C ALA A 325 -22.12 -18.38 5.67
N TYR A 326 -21.42 -17.99 4.60
CA TYR A 326 -20.91 -16.64 4.41
C TYR A 326 -21.67 -15.93 3.29
N LEU A 327 -22.32 -14.82 3.64
CA LEU A 327 -23.17 -14.06 2.74
C LEU A 327 -22.52 -12.71 2.43
N ALA A 328 -22.07 -12.52 1.19
CA ALA A 328 -21.58 -11.24 0.71
C ALA A 328 -22.74 -10.39 0.17
N ILE A 329 -22.80 -9.12 0.58
CA ILE A 329 -23.81 -8.15 0.13
C ILE A 329 -23.10 -6.93 -0.47
N GLN A 330 -23.35 -6.65 -1.75
CA GLN A 330 -22.85 -5.48 -2.46
C GLN A 330 -23.87 -4.34 -2.38
N PHE A 331 -23.43 -3.17 -1.93
CA PHE A 331 -24.19 -1.93 -2.06
C PHE A 331 -23.93 -1.34 -3.43
N VAL A 332 -24.93 -1.36 -4.32
CA VAL A 332 -24.82 -0.83 -5.67
C VAL A 332 -24.89 0.71 -5.62
N ARG A 333 -23.78 1.33 -5.20
CA ARG A 333 -23.65 2.79 -5.03
C ARG A 333 -23.16 3.51 -6.27
N PHE A 334 -22.42 2.85 -7.15
CA PHE A 334 -21.91 3.47 -8.36
C PHE A 334 -22.90 3.30 -9.51
N TYR A 335 -23.24 4.40 -10.16
CA TYR A 335 -24.13 4.39 -11.33
C TYR A 335 -23.70 5.47 -12.32
N TYR A 336 -23.93 5.18 -13.59
CA TYR A 336 -23.67 6.13 -14.67
C TYR A 336 -24.92 6.99 -14.91
N LYS A 337 -24.76 8.31 -14.87
CA LYS A 337 -25.83 9.23 -15.26
C LYS A 337 -25.72 9.53 -16.75
N GLU A 338 -26.55 8.88 -17.55
CA GLU A 338 -26.55 9.06 -19.01
C GLU A 338 -26.72 10.52 -19.44
N LYS A 339 -27.59 11.28 -18.76
CA LYS A 339 -27.86 12.69 -19.09
C LYS A 339 -26.64 13.59 -18.98
N GLU A 340 -25.75 13.30 -18.04
CA GLU A 340 -24.58 14.12 -17.72
C GLU A 340 -23.28 13.48 -18.23
N ALA A 341 -23.35 12.25 -18.76
CA ALA A 341 -22.20 11.42 -19.14
C ALA A 341 -21.14 11.30 -18.02
N ILE A 342 -21.58 11.29 -16.76
CA ILE A 342 -20.71 11.27 -15.58
C ILE A 342 -21.05 10.05 -14.71
N ASN A 343 -20.01 9.36 -14.25
CA ASN A 343 -20.12 8.33 -13.22
C ASN A 343 -20.31 8.98 -11.84
N ALA A 344 -21.37 8.60 -11.14
CA ALA A 344 -21.74 9.15 -9.84
C ALA A 344 -21.80 8.07 -8.75
N LYS A 345 -21.51 8.48 -7.51
CA LYS A 345 -21.65 7.65 -6.31
C LYS A 345 -22.87 8.08 -5.51
N ILE A 346 -23.70 7.12 -5.09
CA ILE A 346 -24.83 7.31 -4.18
C ILE A 346 -24.30 7.41 -2.75
N LEU A 347 -24.26 8.64 -2.23
CA LEU A 347 -23.82 8.94 -0.86
C LEU A 347 -24.95 8.83 0.18
N LYS A 348 -26.10 8.24 -0.18
CA LYS A 348 -27.25 8.11 0.71
C LYS A 348 -26.90 7.26 1.93
N ASP A 349 -27.41 7.66 3.09
CA ASP A 349 -27.36 6.88 4.32
C ASP A 349 -28.30 5.66 4.20
N VAL A 350 -27.73 4.46 4.25
CA VAL A 350 -28.46 3.19 4.26
C VAL A 350 -27.98 2.36 5.43
N LYS A 351 -28.85 2.20 6.43
CA LYS A 351 -28.51 1.46 7.65
C LYS A 351 -28.45 -0.04 7.37
N PHE A 352 -27.42 -0.68 7.93
CA PHE A 352 -27.26 -2.13 7.95
C PHE A 352 -27.09 -2.59 9.41
N PRO A 353 -27.65 -3.74 9.79
CA PRO A 353 -27.55 -4.26 11.16
C PRO A 353 -26.26 -5.08 11.36
N ILE A 354 -25.79 -5.19 12.62
CA ILE A 354 -24.72 -6.13 12.97
C ILE A 354 -25.24 -7.56 12.91
N SER A 355 -26.48 -7.79 13.38
CA SER A 355 -27.17 -9.07 13.29
C SER A 355 -28.23 -9.02 12.19
N LEU A 356 -28.06 -9.82 11.15
CA LEU A 356 -28.95 -9.87 10.00
C LEU A 356 -29.84 -11.11 10.06
N ASP A 357 -31.14 -10.90 9.83
CA ASP A 357 -32.13 -11.96 9.65
C ASP A 357 -32.62 -11.94 8.20
N VAL A 358 -32.52 -13.08 7.52
CA VAL A 358 -32.96 -13.24 6.11
C VAL A 358 -34.21 -14.11 5.97
N TYR A 359 -34.85 -14.50 7.08
CA TYR A 359 -36.00 -15.41 7.08
C TYR A 359 -37.15 -14.93 6.16
N ASP A 360 -37.43 -13.64 6.15
CA ASP A 360 -38.49 -13.05 5.33
C ASP A 360 -38.22 -13.15 3.82
N LEU A 361 -36.96 -13.29 3.42
CA LEU A 361 -36.52 -13.38 2.03
C LEU A 361 -36.47 -14.84 1.52
N CYS A 362 -36.69 -15.82 2.42
CA CYS A 362 -36.62 -17.24 2.12
C CYS A 362 -37.91 -17.81 1.51
N SER A 363 -37.77 -18.91 0.77
CA SER A 363 -38.89 -19.74 0.30
C SER A 363 -39.61 -20.41 1.48
N GLU A 364 -40.91 -20.71 1.34
CA GLU A 364 -41.68 -21.32 2.43
C GLU A 364 -41.09 -22.68 2.86
N LYS A 365 -40.58 -23.46 1.89
CA LYS A 365 -39.88 -24.72 2.17
C LYS A 365 -38.62 -24.52 3.03
N LEU A 366 -37.83 -23.48 2.73
CA LEU A 366 -36.63 -23.18 3.51
C LEU A 366 -37.00 -22.66 4.91
N LYS A 367 -38.05 -21.83 5.02
CA LYS A 367 -38.53 -21.33 6.32
C LYS A 367 -38.88 -22.47 7.28
N GLU A 368 -39.56 -23.51 6.80
CA GLU A 368 -39.88 -24.71 7.59
C GLU A 368 -38.60 -25.43 8.07
N GLN A 369 -37.55 -25.49 7.26
CA GLN A 369 -36.27 -26.08 7.63
C GLN A 369 -35.48 -25.24 8.64
N LEU A 370 -35.64 -23.91 8.63
CA LEU A 370 -34.96 -22.99 9.55
C LEU A 370 -35.66 -22.85 10.91
N ALA A 371 -36.98 -23.08 10.96
CA ALA A 371 -37.79 -22.97 12.18
C ALA A 371 -37.19 -23.67 13.44
N PRO A 372 -36.76 -24.95 13.40
CA PRO A 372 -36.31 -25.65 14.60
C PRO A 372 -35.08 -25.01 15.25
N MET A 373 -34.13 -24.51 14.46
CA MET A 373 -32.95 -23.82 15.01
C MET A 373 -33.30 -22.42 15.48
N ARG A 374 -34.22 -21.71 14.79
CA ARG A 374 -34.66 -20.38 15.20
C ARG A 374 -35.39 -20.40 16.54
N ASP A 375 -36.20 -21.41 16.80
CA ASP A 375 -36.88 -21.58 18.09
C ASP A 375 -35.86 -21.76 19.22
N ARG A 376 -34.79 -22.54 19.01
CA ARG A 376 -33.69 -22.68 19.98
C ARG A 376 -32.94 -21.38 20.25
N PHE A 377 -32.65 -20.59 19.20
CA PHE A 377 -32.04 -19.27 19.36
C PHE A 377 -32.95 -18.33 20.17
N LYS A 378 -34.25 -18.36 19.90
CA LYS A 378 -35.23 -17.55 20.62
C LYS A 378 -35.32 -17.91 22.10
N GLU A 379 -35.36 -19.20 22.44
CA GLU A 379 -35.33 -19.66 23.83
C GLU A 379 -34.05 -19.21 24.56
N GLN A 380 -32.90 -19.22 23.88
CA GLN A 380 -31.64 -18.76 24.48
C GLN A 380 -31.64 -17.24 24.70
N GLU A 381 -32.17 -16.46 23.77
CA GLU A 381 -32.30 -15.01 23.93
C GLU A 381 -33.28 -14.65 25.06
N ASP A 382 -34.41 -15.36 25.16
CA ASP A 382 -35.38 -15.18 26.23
C ASP A 382 -34.75 -15.50 27.61
N LYS A 383 -34.00 -16.61 27.73
CA LYS A 383 -33.24 -16.95 28.94
C LYS A 383 -32.22 -15.87 29.32
N LYS A 384 -31.39 -15.43 28.37
CA LYS A 384 -30.39 -14.36 28.60
C LYS A 384 -31.05 -13.04 29.00
N ALA A 385 -32.20 -12.71 28.40
CA ALA A 385 -32.96 -11.50 28.74
C ALA A 385 -33.54 -11.57 30.16
N GLU A 386 -34.07 -12.72 30.56
CA GLU A 386 -34.54 -12.95 31.94
C GLU A 386 -33.41 -12.85 32.96
N GLU A 387 -32.23 -13.43 32.66
CA GLU A 387 -31.05 -13.35 33.51
C GLU A 387 -30.57 -11.91 33.68
N LEU A 388 -30.49 -11.15 32.59
CA LEU A 388 -30.16 -9.72 32.61
C LEU A 388 -31.16 -8.90 33.44
N GLN A 389 -32.46 -9.24 33.37
CA GLN A 389 -33.49 -8.61 34.20
C GLN A 389 -33.33 -8.98 35.69
N LYS A 390 -33.09 -10.26 36.00
CA LYS A 390 -32.83 -10.74 37.38
C LYS A 390 -31.55 -10.13 37.97
N ALA A 391 -30.49 -9.97 37.17
CA ALA A 391 -29.24 -9.32 37.58
C ALA A 391 -29.43 -7.82 37.88
N LYS A 392 -30.22 -7.10 37.06
CA LYS A 392 -30.57 -5.69 37.31
C LYS A 392 -31.38 -5.48 38.58
N VAL A 393 -32.23 -6.44 38.96
CA VAL A 393 -33.06 -6.37 40.18
C VAL A 393 -32.29 -6.77 41.44
N SER A 394 -31.30 -7.67 41.33
CA SER A 394 -30.57 -8.22 42.48
C SER A 394 -29.28 -7.47 42.87
N GLY A 395 -28.82 -6.51 42.07
CA GLY A 395 -27.70 -5.63 42.42
C GLY A 395 -26.36 -6.33 42.68
N LYS A 396 -26.21 -7.60 42.26
CA LYS A 396 -24.95 -8.35 42.37
C LYS A 396 -24.15 -8.22 41.09
N THR A 397 -22.92 -7.71 41.20
CA THR A 397 -21.86 -7.89 40.22
C THR A 397 -21.39 -9.34 40.28
N ASP A 398 -21.90 -10.17 39.38
CA ASP A 398 -21.43 -11.55 39.23
C ASP A 398 -20.03 -11.56 38.63
N GLU A 399 -19.10 -12.19 39.34
CA GLU A 399 -17.81 -12.64 38.81
C GLU A 399 -18.09 -13.56 37.62
N LYS A 400 -17.55 -13.22 36.44
CA LYS A 400 -17.64 -14.05 35.23
C LYS A 400 -17.00 -15.41 35.50
N LYS A 401 -17.80 -16.43 35.83
CA LYS A 401 -17.40 -17.83 35.69
C LYS A 401 -17.15 -18.08 34.20
N GLU A 402 -15.95 -18.54 33.85
CA GLU A 402 -15.65 -19.06 32.52
C GLU A 402 -16.44 -20.37 32.32
N ILE A 403 -17.66 -20.26 31.78
CA ILE A 403 -18.43 -21.40 31.30
C ILE A 403 -17.84 -21.80 29.95
N LYS A 404 -17.39 -23.06 29.82
CA LYS A 404 -16.99 -23.61 28.52
C LYS A 404 -18.25 -23.79 27.68
N LEU A 405 -18.39 -22.95 26.67
CA LEU A 405 -19.51 -23.01 25.73
C LEU A 405 -19.12 -23.91 24.56
N LYS A 406 -19.98 -24.90 24.25
CA LYS A 406 -19.80 -25.76 23.09
C LYS A 406 -20.50 -25.12 21.90
N GLN A 407 -19.76 -24.94 20.81
CA GLN A 407 -20.27 -24.40 19.56
C GLN A 407 -21.00 -25.50 18.78
N GLU A 408 -22.30 -25.33 18.54
CA GLU A 408 -23.06 -26.24 17.69
C GLU A 408 -22.80 -25.96 16.20
N PRO A 409 -22.92 -26.98 15.33
CA PRO A 409 -22.76 -26.80 13.89
C PRO A 409 -23.86 -25.89 13.31
N TYR A 410 -23.45 -24.87 12.56
CA TYR A 410 -24.34 -23.91 11.90
C TYR A 410 -24.83 -24.36 10.52
N SER A 411 -24.32 -25.48 9.99
CA SER A 411 -24.72 -26.03 8.70
C SER A 411 -25.70 -27.18 8.84
N PHE A 412 -26.56 -27.38 7.84
CA PHE A 412 -27.41 -28.55 7.77
C PHE A 412 -26.56 -29.83 7.65
N PRO A 413 -26.98 -30.96 8.25
CA PRO A 413 -26.25 -32.24 8.12
C PRO A 413 -26.05 -32.67 6.66
N ASP A 414 -27.06 -32.41 5.83
CA ASP A 414 -27.14 -32.82 4.43
C ASP A 414 -26.52 -31.79 3.45
N ASP A 415 -26.21 -30.58 3.92
CA ASP A 415 -25.72 -29.48 3.10
C ASP A 415 -24.58 -28.71 3.79
N VAL A 416 -23.35 -29.14 3.54
CA VAL A 416 -22.15 -28.55 4.15
C VAL A 416 -21.94 -27.13 3.64
N GLY A 417 -21.69 -26.20 4.56
CA GLY A 417 -21.48 -24.79 4.23
C GLY A 417 -22.77 -23.99 4.05
N SER A 418 -23.94 -24.60 4.29
CA SER A 418 -25.21 -23.89 4.44
C SER A 418 -25.34 -23.20 5.81
N ASN A 419 -26.36 -22.35 5.95
CA ASN A 419 -26.80 -21.79 7.23
C ASN A 419 -28.17 -22.39 7.64
N ASN A 420 -28.25 -22.96 8.85
CA ASN A 420 -29.43 -23.65 9.36
C ASN A 420 -30.39 -22.79 10.20
N SER A 421 -30.10 -21.51 10.44
CA SER A 421 -30.93 -20.61 11.25
C SER A 421 -31.45 -19.39 10.49
N GLY A 422 -30.75 -18.99 9.42
CA GLY A 422 -31.03 -17.74 8.72
C GLY A 422 -30.58 -16.48 9.47
N TYR A 423 -29.93 -16.66 10.62
CA TYR A 423 -29.26 -15.57 11.35
C TYR A 423 -27.81 -15.46 10.93
N TYR A 424 -27.40 -14.22 10.75
CA TYR A 424 -26.05 -13.85 10.37
C TYR A 424 -25.49 -12.76 11.27
N GLU A 425 -24.18 -12.74 11.42
CA GLU A 425 -23.46 -11.67 12.10
C GLU A 425 -22.46 -11.02 11.14
N LEU A 426 -22.35 -9.70 11.20
CA LEU A 426 -21.41 -8.93 10.40
C LEU A 426 -19.97 -9.26 10.82
N GLN A 427 -19.17 -9.70 9.86
CA GLN A 427 -17.78 -10.12 10.07
C GLN A 427 -16.79 -9.10 9.47
N ALA A 428 -17.11 -8.58 8.28
CA ALA A 428 -16.28 -7.58 7.64
C ALA A 428 -17.12 -6.56 6.86
N VAL A 429 -16.61 -5.34 6.79
CA VAL A 429 -17.15 -4.23 6.00
C VAL A 429 -16.02 -3.67 5.14
N LEU A 430 -16.24 -3.66 3.83
CA LEU A 430 -15.41 -2.92 2.90
C LEU A 430 -16.06 -1.56 2.64
N THR A 431 -15.31 -0.49 2.82
CA THR A 431 -15.80 0.87 2.62
C THR A 431 -15.08 1.57 1.48
N HIS A 432 -15.77 2.51 0.85
CA HIS A 432 -15.18 3.45 -0.09
C HIS A 432 -15.35 4.89 0.44
N LYS A 433 -14.25 5.62 0.59
CA LYS A 433 -14.22 7.05 0.93
C LYS A 433 -14.01 7.88 -0.33
N GLY A 434 -14.71 9.01 -0.44
CA GLY A 434 -14.65 9.89 -1.61
C GLY A 434 -15.96 9.93 -2.39
N ARG A 435 -16.13 11.02 -3.16
CA ARG A 435 -17.33 11.30 -3.96
C ARG A 435 -17.26 10.78 -5.40
N SER A 436 -16.05 10.62 -5.92
CA SER A 436 -15.83 10.13 -7.27
C SER A 436 -16.02 8.61 -7.34
N SER A 437 -16.21 8.13 -8.55
CA SER A 437 -16.17 6.71 -8.92
C SER A 437 -14.80 6.31 -9.47
N SER A 438 -14.06 7.27 -10.04
CA SER A 438 -12.72 7.07 -10.62
C SER A 438 -11.59 7.35 -9.63
N SER A 439 -11.92 7.78 -8.40
CA SER A 439 -10.98 8.02 -7.33
C SER A 439 -11.63 7.84 -5.97
N GLY A 440 -10.82 7.54 -4.97
CA GLY A 440 -11.22 7.47 -3.58
C GLY A 440 -10.28 6.57 -2.80
N HIS A 441 -10.74 6.07 -1.66
CA HIS A 441 -9.91 5.24 -0.79
C HIS A 441 -10.71 4.08 -0.23
N TYR A 442 -10.20 2.85 -0.39
CA TYR A 442 -10.85 1.65 0.15
C TYR A 442 -10.23 1.31 1.50
N VAL A 443 -11.08 1.02 2.48
CA VAL A 443 -10.65 0.63 3.84
C VAL A 443 -11.49 -0.55 4.29
N ALA A 444 -10.81 -1.56 4.86
CA ALA A 444 -11.44 -2.78 5.36
C ALA A 444 -11.63 -2.69 6.88
N TRP A 445 -12.78 -3.13 7.37
CA TRP A 445 -13.15 -3.14 8.78
C TRP A 445 -13.52 -4.56 9.14
N VAL A 446 -12.79 -5.20 10.05
CA VAL A 446 -12.94 -6.63 10.32
C VAL A 446 -13.13 -6.86 11.82
N ARG A 447 -14.14 -7.67 12.15
CA ARG A 447 -14.42 -8.15 13.49
C ARG A 447 -13.50 -9.33 13.81
N ARG A 448 -12.88 -9.34 15.00
CA ARG A 448 -12.02 -10.47 15.42
C ARG A 448 -12.70 -11.42 16.40
N LYS A 449 -12.91 -10.99 17.63
CA LYS A 449 -13.50 -11.80 18.71
C LYS A 449 -14.38 -10.91 19.57
N GLY A 450 -15.57 -11.40 19.93
CA GLY A 450 -16.53 -10.60 20.69
C GLY A 450 -16.91 -9.32 19.94
N ASP A 451 -16.76 -8.18 20.59
CA ASP A 451 -17.04 -6.85 20.02
C ASP A 451 -15.79 -6.08 19.56
N ASP A 452 -14.64 -6.77 19.44
CA ASP A 452 -13.40 -6.14 18.96
C ASP A 452 -13.41 -5.98 17.44
N TRP A 453 -13.38 -4.73 16.99
CA TRP A 453 -13.27 -4.35 15.59
C TRP A 453 -11.93 -3.68 15.30
N TYR A 454 -11.43 -3.89 14.08
CA TYR A 454 -10.20 -3.28 13.60
C TYR A 454 -10.45 -2.66 12.23
N MET A 455 -9.99 -1.41 12.08
CA MET A 455 -9.88 -0.73 10.80
C MET A 455 -8.49 -1.02 10.22
N TYR A 456 -8.45 -1.59 9.02
CA TYR A 456 -7.27 -1.85 8.21
C TYR A 456 -7.23 -0.83 7.07
N ASP A 457 -6.51 0.25 7.31
CA ASP A 457 -6.29 1.37 6.40
C ASP A 457 -4.87 1.26 5.83
N ASP A 458 -4.72 0.46 4.77
CA ASP A 458 -3.44 0.04 4.19
C ASP A 458 -2.46 -0.46 5.26
N ASP A 459 -1.36 0.27 5.49
CA ASP A 459 -0.31 -0.06 6.46
C ASP A 459 -0.71 0.28 7.91
N ASN A 460 -1.79 1.05 8.10
CA ASN A 460 -2.25 1.54 9.39
C ASN A 460 -3.40 0.69 9.92
N VAL A 461 -3.15 -0.01 11.02
CA VAL A 461 -4.16 -0.83 11.71
C VAL A 461 -4.53 -0.17 13.03
N SER A 462 -5.82 0.13 13.22
CA SER A 462 -6.33 0.75 14.44
C SER A 462 -7.56 0.02 15.00
N PRO A 463 -7.66 -0.15 16.32
CA PRO A 463 -8.87 -0.68 16.95
C PRO A 463 -10.01 0.34 16.86
N VAL A 464 -11.22 -0.15 16.63
CA VAL A 464 -12.46 0.66 16.49
C VAL A 464 -13.63 -0.03 17.18
N THR A 465 -14.71 0.70 17.41
CA THR A 465 -15.90 0.15 18.08
C THR A 465 -16.97 -0.32 17.10
N ALA A 466 -17.89 -1.18 17.55
CA ALA A 466 -19.06 -1.57 16.76
C ALA A 466 -19.95 -0.37 16.37
N GLU A 467 -20.00 0.68 17.20
CA GLU A 467 -20.70 1.93 16.89
C GLU A 467 -20.07 2.67 15.71
N ASP A 468 -18.74 2.68 15.62
CA ASP A 468 -18.03 3.29 14.50
C ASP A 468 -18.31 2.55 13.19
N VAL A 469 -18.46 1.22 13.24
CA VAL A 469 -18.84 0.40 12.08
C VAL A 469 -20.25 0.74 11.62
N LEU A 470 -21.20 0.97 12.53
CA LEU A 470 -22.56 1.38 12.19
C LEU A 470 -22.63 2.80 11.57
N ARG A 471 -21.62 3.66 11.82
CA ARG A 471 -21.50 4.98 11.17
C ARG A 471 -21.07 4.90 9.70
N LEU A 472 -20.64 3.73 9.23
CA LEU A 472 -20.25 3.51 7.82
C LEU A 472 -21.48 3.40 6.89
N SER A 473 -22.70 3.63 7.37
CA SER A 473 -23.94 3.55 6.60
C SER A 473 -24.04 4.58 5.46
N GLY A 474 -23.24 5.64 5.52
CA GLY A 474 -23.15 6.70 4.52
C GLY A 474 -23.80 8.01 4.97
N GLY A 475 -24.17 8.88 4.03
CA GLY A 475 -24.83 10.16 4.30
C GLY A 475 -23.92 11.40 4.24
N GLY A 476 -22.65 11.25 3.87
CA GLY A 476 -21.70 12.36 3.77
C GLY A 476 -20.39 11.98 3.08
N ASP A 477 -19.32 12.74 3.37
CA ASP A 477 -17.98 12.52 2.79
C ASP A 477 -17.14 11.48 3.53
N TRP A 478 -17.71 10.90 4.58
CA TRP A 478 -17.09 9.83 5.36
C TRP A 478 -17.11 8.49 4.60
N HIS A 479 -16.43 7.49 5.18
CA HIS A 479 -16.46 6.11 4.68
C HIS A 479 -17.90 5.63 4.52
N SER A 480 -18.23 5.08 3.35
CA SER A 480 -19.52 4.48 3.06
C SER A 480 -19.34 3.01 2.75
N ALA A 481 -20.15 2.16 3.40
CA ALA A 481 -20.16 0.72 3.19
C ALA A 481 -20.45 0.40 1.73
N TYR A 482 -19.61 -0.46 1.16
CA TYR A 482 -19.66 -0.87 -0.24
C TYR A 482 -19.89 -2.37 -0.37
N VAL A 483 -19.14 -3.19 0.37
CA VAL A 483 -19.40 -4.64 0.47
C VAL A 483 -19.48 -5.04 1.94
N LEU A 484 -20.52 -5.78 2.32
CA LEU A 484 -20.65 -6.37 3.65
C LEU A 484 -20.44 -7.87 3.54
N LEU A 485 -19.68 -8.44 4.47
CA LEU A 485 -19.53 -9.87 4.63
C LEU A 485 -20.16 -10.30 5.95
N TYR A 486 -21.21 -11.08 5.84
CA TYR A 486 -21.91 -11.70 6.96
C TYR A 486 -21.46 -13.16 7.11
N GLY A 487 -21.25 -13.60 8.35
CA GLY A 487 -20.97 -14.99 8.70
C GLY A 487 -22.10 -15.60 9.52
N PRO A 488 -22.06 -16.92 9.78
CA PRO A 488 -23.11 -17.60 10.52
C PRO A 488 -23.10 -17.16 11.98
N ARG A 489 -24.29 -16.97 12.57
CA ARG A 489 -24.44 -16.82 14.01
C ARG A 489 -24.28 -18.19 14.67
N ILE A 490 -23.27 -18.33 15.52
CA ILE A 490 -22.98 -19.60 16.19
C ILE A 490 -23.87 -19.75 17.42
N TYR A 491 -24.53 -20.92 17.54
CA TYR A 491 -25.26 -21.29 18.75
C TYR A 491 -24.27 -21.82 19.79
N GLU A 492 -24.27 -21.22 20.96
CA GLU A 492 -23.41 -21.59 22.09
C GLU A 492 -24.26 -22.29 23.15
N ALA A 493 -24.08 -23.60 23.29
CA ALA A 493 -24.73 -24.41 24.31
C ALA A 493 -23.84 -24.50 25.56
N GLU A 494 -24.44 -24.49 26.75
CA GLU A 494 -23.73 -24.80 28.00
C GLU A 494 -23.40 -26.29 28.04
N GLU A 495 -22.14 -26.62 28.35
CA GLU A 495 -21.71 -28.01 28.54
C GLU A 495 -22.28 -28.52 29.88
N GLU A 496 -23.34 -29.33 29.85
CA GLU A 496 -23.78 -30.06 31.03
C GLU A 496 -22.67 -31.07 31.40
N GLU A 497 -22.04 -30.89 32.57
CA GLU A 497 -21.20 -31.94 33.15
C GLU A 497 -22.08 -33.19 33.33
N GLU A 498 -21.92 -34.18 32.45
CA GLU A 498 -22.44 -35.53 32.67
C GLU A 498 -21.93 -35.99 34.04
N LYS A 499 -22.80 -35.92 35.05
CA LYS A 499 -22.58 -36.62 36.31
C LYS A 499 -22.46 -38.10 35.97
N MET A 500 -21.24 -38.62 35.96
CA MET A 500 -21.02 -40.06 35.98
C MET A 500 -21.72 -40.60 37.22
N GLU A 501 -22.91 -41.17 37.05
CA GLU A 501 -23.52 -42.05 38.04
C GLU A 501 -22.55 -43.20 38.28
N THR A 502 -22.04 -43.27 39.51
CA THR A 502 -21.06 -44.26 39.97
C THR A 502 -21.76 -45.42 40.64
#